data_AF-A0A6S7IHZ4-F1
#
_entry.id   AF-A0A6S7IHZ4-F1
#
_cell.length_a   1.000
_cell.length_b   1.000
_cell.length_c   1.000
_cell.angle_alpha   90.00
_cell.angle_beta   90.00
_cell.angle_gamma   90.00
#
_symmetry.space_group_name_H-M   'P 1'
#
loop_
_entity.id
_entity.type
_entity.pdbx_description
1 polymer ?
#
loop_
_entity_poly.entity_id
_entity_poly.type
_entity_poly.pdbx_seq_one_letter_code
_entity_poly.pdbx_strand_id
1 'polypeptide(L)'
;MSNVKLPEIDSTEGFQARNWKQLNKKEIQKLDPVQRSRYMAYESSSKQAAQGMCEARRRIHERRKSETKHAMESDTTDPQKEKHARLIGQLKAAEARNRIRLMRIRYTGNKASEMNNLIACQPTAIKAVRLQCLVPPHPEKIVIRDLLGKDERSRVDVLLEDELNLTTNRLLS
;
A
#
# COMPACT_ATOMS: atom_id res chain seq x y z
N MET A 1 19.16 15.34 37.14
CA MET A 1 19.22 13.88 37.37
C MET A 1 17.83 13.42 37.73
N SER A 2 17.08 12.87 36.77
CA SER A 2 15.70 12.42 36.99
C SER A 2 15.71 11.03 37.61
N ASN A 3 15.24 10.93 38.86
CA ASN A 3 14.91 9.65 39.51
C ASN A 3 13.66 9.07 38.85
N VAL A 4 13.80 8.53 37.63
CA VAL A 4 12.77 7.67 37.05
C VAL A 4 12.97 6.30 37.69
N LYS A 5 12.16 6.00 38.72
CA LYS A 5 12.03 4.66 39.25
C LYS A 5 11.53 3.79 38.10
N LEU A 6 12.44 3.00 37.52
CA LEU A 6 12.10 1.99 36.52
C LEU A 6 10.98 1.12 37.12
N PRO A 7 9.93 0.78 36.36
CA PRO A 7 8.95 -0.17 36.85
C PRO A 7 9.70 -1.44 37.24
N GLU A 8 9.63 -1.79 38.53
CA GLU A 8 10.05 -3.10 39.00
C GLU A 8 9.26 -4.11 38.17
N ILE A 9 9.99 -5.00 37.50
CA ILE A 9 9.39 -6.18 36.92
C ILE A 9 8.79 -6.88 38.14
N ASP A 10 7.46 -6.92 38.23
CA ASP A 10 6.75 -7.74 39.21
C ASP A 10 7.39 -9.13 39.18
N SER A 11 8.22 -9.40 40.18
CA SER A 11 8.92 -10.66 40.37
C SER A 11 8.02 -11.68 41.06
N THR A 12 6.73 -11.37 41.15
CA THR A 12 5.75 -12.05 41.97
C THR A 12 5.03 -13.20 41.30
N GLU A 13 5.27 -13.56 40.02
CA GLU A 13 4.65 -14.76 39.44
C GLU A 13 5.32 -15.26 38.15
N GLY A 14 6.52 -15.86 38.27
CA GLY A 14 7.10 -16.63 37.16
C GLY A 14 8.51 -17.15 37.40
N PHE A 15 8.73 -18.43 37.12
CA PHE A 15 10.06 -19.04 37.14
C PHE A 15 11.02 -18.28 36.19
N GLN A 16 12.09 -17.71 36.73
CA GLN A 16 13.17 -17.13 35.95
C GLN A 16 14.30 -18.14 35.81
N ALA A 17 14.43 -18.71 34.61
CA ALA A 17 15.55 -19.57 34.29
C ALA A 17 16.87 -18.76 34.36
N ARG A 18 17.84 -19.31 35.08
CA ARG A 18 19.17 -18.71 35.26
C ARG A 18 20.24 -19.75 34.97
N ASN A 19 21.38 -19.32 34.45
CA ASN A 19 22.54 -20.17 34.27
C ASN A 19 23.05 -20.65 35.65
N TRP A 20 23.30 -21.95 35.79
CA TRP A 20 23.82 -22.53 37.03
C TRP A 20 25.28 -22.16 37.30
N LYS A 21 26.06 -21.87 36.25
CA LYS A 21 27.45 -21.41 36.36
C LYS A 21 27.53 -19.96 35.88
N GLN A 22 28.22 -19.12 36.64
CA GLN A 22 28.49 -17.73 36.26
C GLN A 22 29.87 -17.64 35.64
N LEU A 23 29.92 -17.38 34.33
CA LEU A 23 31.16 -17.27 33.57
C LEU A 23 31.58 -15.81 33.45
N ASN A 24 32.88 -15.55 33.47
CA ASN A 24 33.41 -14.21 33.25
C ASN A 24 33.32 -13.83 31.75
N LYS A 25 33.30 -12.54 31.42
CA LYS A 25 33.21 -12.03 30.03
C LYS A 25 34.26 -12.64 29.10
N LYS A 26 35.48 -12.87 29.62
CA LYS A 26 36.59 -13.49 28.87
C LYS A 26 36.35 -14.98 28.60
N GLU A 27 35.64 -15.68 29.47
CA GLU A 27 35.31 -17.10 29.33
C GLU A 27 34.14 -17.27 28.37
N ILE A 28 33.14 -16.39 28.44
CA ILE A 28 32.01 -16.34 27.50
C ILE A 28 32.49 -16.11 26.07
N GLN A 29 33.52 -15.28 25.86
CA GLN A 29 34.09 -15.02 24.54
C GLN A 29 34.87 -16.22 23.97
N LYS A 30 35.35 -17.13 24.83
CA LYS A 30 36.05 -18.35 24.44
C LYS A 30 35.09 -19.51 24.13
N LEU A 31 33.80 -19.39 24.47
CA LEU A 31 32.79 -20.39 24.14
C LEU A 31 32.53 -20.44 22.64
N ASP A 32 32.20 -21.64 22.16
CA ASP A 32 31.64 -21.82 20.82
C ASP A 32 30.37 -20.96 20.63
N PRO A 33 30.12 -20.37 19.44
CA PRO A 33 28.99 -19.48 19.22
C PRO A 33 27.63 -20.05 19.65
N VAL A 34 27.41 -21.36 19.52
CA VAL A 34 26.15 -22.01 19.92
C VAL A 34 26.05 -22.16 21.44
N GLN A 35 27.17 -22.36 22.13
CA GLN A 35 27.20 -22.39 23.60
C GLN A 35 27.05 -20.99 24.18
N ARG A 36 27.69 -20.01 23.56
CA ARG A 36 27.60 -18.59 23.93
C ARG A 36 26.17 -18.07 23.80
N SER A 37 25.46 -18.42 22.72
CA SER A 37 24.07 -18.00 22.52
C SER A 37 23.13 -18.59 23.57
N ARG A 38 23.28 -19.89 23.87
CA ARG A 38 22.51 -20.57 24.94
C ARG A 38 22.73 -19.95 26.31
N TYR A 39 23.97 -19.58 26.61
CA TYR A 39 24.30 -18.92 27.87
C TYR A 39 23.67 -17.52 27.95
N MET A 40 23.79 -16.71 26.89
CA MET A 40 23.25 -15.34 26.83
C MET A 40 21.72 -15.28 26.88
N ALA A 41 21.01 -16.35 26.53
CA ALA A 41 19.55 -16.41 26.56
C ALA A 41 18.96 -16.24 27.98
N TYR A 42 19.72 -16.61 29.01
CA TYR A 42 19.30 -16.50 30.42
C TYR A 42 19.96 -15.34 31.16
N GLU A 43 20.78 -14.53 30.49
CA GLU A 43 21.31 -13.30 31.06
C GLU A 43 20.32 -12.15 30.91
N SER A 44 20.30 -11.26 31.89
CA SER A 44 19.51 -10.03 31.82
C SER A 44 20.02 -9.13 30.69
N SER A 45 19.10 -8.59 29.89
CA SER A 45 19.41 -7.59 28.87
C SER A 45 20.22 -6.42 29.44
N SER A 46 21.08 -5.82 28.62
CA SER A 46 21.83 -4.61 29.02
C SER A 46 20.90 -3.49 29.48
N LYS A 47 21.41 -2.59 30.36
CA LYS A 47 20.62 -1.47 30.90
C LYS A 47 19.98 -0.60 29.81
N GLN A 48 20.70 -0.36 28.72
CA GLN A 48 20.21 0.40 27.56
C GLN A 48 19.08 -0.34 26.82
N ALA A 49 19.23 -1.66 26.62
CA ALA A 49 18.19 -2.48 26.01
C ALA A 49 16.93 -2.56 26.89
N ALA A 50 17.10 -2.68 28.20
CA ALA A 50 16.00 -2.69 29.17
C ALA A 50 15.22 -1.36 29.16
N GLN A 51 15.92 -0.23 29.11
CA GLN A 51 15.31 1.10 28.96
C GLN A 51 14.51 1.21 27.66
N GLY A 52 15.09 0.80 26.52
CA GLY A 52 14.39 0.81 25.23
C GLY A 52 13.14 -0.08 25.21
N MET A 53 13.19 -1.27 25.85
CA MET A 53 12.03 -2.14 26.01
C MET A 53 10.94 -1.50 26.90
N CYS A 54 11.34 -0.83 27.98
CA CYS A 54 10.41 -0.14 28.86
C CYS A 54 9.70 1.03 28.14
N GLU A 55 10.46 1.84 27.41
CA GLU A 55 9.91 2.94 26.61
C GLU A 55 8.98 2.43 25.49
N ALA A 56 9.32 1.32 24.84
CA ALA A 56 8.45 0.69 23.85
C ALA A 56 7.14 0.18 24.47
N ARG A 57 7.20 -0.50 25.62
CA ARG A 57 6.01 -0.95 26.37
C ARG A 57 5.14 0.22 26.79
N ARG A 58 5.76 1.31 27.28
CA ARG A 58 5.06 2.54 27.65
C ARG A 58 4.32 3.14 26.46
N ARG A 59 4.97 3.27 25.30
CA ARG A 59 4.33 3.77 24.06
C ARG A 59 3.12 2.92 23.65
N ILE A 60 3.25 1.59 23.70
CA ILE A 60 2.15 0.67 23.38
C ILE A 60 1.00 0.84 24.38
N HIS A 61 1.30 0.95 25.66
CA HIS A 61 0.28 1.12 26.70
C HIS A 61 -0.44 2.48 26.57
N GLU A 62 0.30 3.57 26.34
CA GLU A 62 -0.27 4.89 26.10
C GLU A 62 -1.17 4.88 24.87
N ARG A 63 -0.74 4.25 23.76
CA ARG A 63 -1.56 4.11 22.55
C ARG A 63 -2.85 3.34 22.80
N ARG A 64 -2.75 2.19 23.50
CA ARG A 64 -3.94 1.40 23.88
C ARG A 64 -4.89 2.21 24.75
N LYS A 65 -4.38 2.96 25.73
CA LYS A 65 -5.20 3.82 26.58
C LYS A 65 -5.90 4.92 25.79
N SER A 66 -5.23 5.55 24.81
CA SER A 66 -5.88 6.51 23.92
C SER A 66 -6.91 5.86 23.00
N GLU A 67 -6.64 4.67 22.47
CA GLU A 67 -7.58 3.90 21.65
C GLU A 67 -8.84 3.53 22.46
N THR A 68 -8.70 3.09 23.71
CA THR A 68 -9.83 2.80 24.60
C THR A 68 -10.64 4.05 24.94
N LYS A 69 -9.98 5.18 25.22
CA LYS A 69 -10.67 6.46 25.45
C LYS A 69 -11.47 6.90 24.22
N HIS A 70 -10.84 6.86 23.04
CA HIS A 70 -11.53 7.18 21.78
C HIS A 70 -12.66 6.21 21.46
N ALA A 71 -12.52 4.92 21.77
CA ALA A 71 -13.59 3.94 21.61
C ALA A 71 -14.78 4.27 22.52
N MET A 72 -14.54 4.60 23.80
CA MET A 72 -15.61 5.02 24.73
C MET A 72 -16.27 6.34 24.32
N GLU A 73 -15.52 7.29 23.77
CA GLU A 73 -16.08 8.54 23.22
C GLU A 73 -16.91 8.27 21.95
N SER A 74 -16.49 7.30 21.12
CA SER A 74 -17.18 6.98 19.87
C SER A 74 -18.54 6.29 20.03
N ASP A 75 -18.80 5.65 21.17
CA ASP A 75 -20.12 5.05 21.49
C ASP A 75 -21.20 6.10 21.75
N THR A 76 -20.82 7.37 21.95
CA THR A 76 -21.74 8.50 22.16
C THR A 76 -22.00 9.31 20.88
N THR A 77 -21.40 8.93 19.76
CA THR A 77 -21.49 9.71 18.52
C THR A 77 -22.82 9.50 17.82
N ASP A 78 -23.49 10.60 17.50
CA ASP A 78 -24.70 10.62 16.67
C ASP A 78 -24.45 9.85 15.34
N PRO A 79 -25.28 8.84 14.99
CA PRO A 79 -25.12 8.05 13.77
C PRO A 79 -25.11 8.90 12.48
N GLN A 80 -25.66 10.11 12.52
CA GLN A 80 -25.59 11.06 11.40
C GLN A 80 -24.17 11.59 11.17
N LYS A 81 -23.42 11.88 12.25
CA LYS A 81 -22.03 12.36 12.15
C LYS A 81 -21.12 11.28 11.58
N GLU A 82 -21.34 10.03 11.93
CA GLU A 82 -20.56 8.91 11.39
C GLU A 82 -20.82 8.70 9.89
N LYS A 83 -22.09 8.75 9.45
CA LYS A 83 -22.45 8.71 8.03
C LYS A 83 -21.79 9.85 7.25
N HIS A 84 -21.81 11.06 7.81
CA HIS A 84 -21.17 12.22 7.20
C HIS A 84 -19.64 12.08 7.13
N ALA A 85 -19.00 11.58 8.19
CA ALA A 85 -17.56 11.32 8.21
C ALA A 85 -17.15 10.25 7.17
N ARG A 86 -17.94 9.17 7.05
CA ARG A 86 -17.74 8.13 6.02
C ARG A 86 -17.88 8.72 4.61
N LEU A 87 -18.90 9.55 4.37
CA LEU A 87 -19.09 10.23 3.09
C LEU A 87 -17.92 11.16 2.75
N ILE A 88 -17.47 11.99 3.70
CA ILE A 88 -16.28 12.83 3.53
C ILE A 88 -15.05 11.97 3.22
N GLY A 89 -14.86 10.86 3.92
CA GLY A 89 -13.74 9.94 3.68
C GLY A 89 -13.75 9.37 2.26
N GLN A 90 -14.92 8.95 1.78
CA GLN A 90 -15.10 8.47 0.41
C GLN A 90 -14.82 9.56 -0.63
N LEU A 91 -15.35 10.77 -0.43
CA LEU A 91 -15.13 11.91 -1.32
C LEU A 91 -13.65 12.31 -1.38
N LYS A 92 -12.97 12.40 -0.23
CA LYS A 92 -11.52 12.68 -0.16
C LYS A 92 -10.70 11.59 -0.85
N ALA A 93 -11.06 10.32 -0.68
CA ALA A 93 -10.39 9.21 -1.35
C ALA A 93 -10.59 9.27 -2.87
N ALA A 94 -11.80 9.59 -3.33
CA ALA A 94 -12.11 9.78 -4.74
C ALA A 94 -11.32 10.95 -5.33
N GLU A 95 -11.23 12.08 -4.62
CA GLU A 95 -10.45 13.25 -5.03
C GLU A 95 -8.96 12.92 -5.14
N ALA A 96 -8.37 12.26 -4.12
CA ALA A 96 -6.97 11.86 -4.14
C ALA A 96 -6.65 10.93 -5.32
N ARG A 97 -7.52 9.96 -5.58
CA ARG A 97 -7.40 9.07 -6.75
C ARG A 97 -7.48 9.86 -8.06
N ASN A 98 -8.43 10.78 -8.18
CA ASN A 98 -8.56 11.61 -9.37
C ASN A 98 -7.33 12.51 -9.57
N ARG A 99 -6.77 13.10 -8.50
CA ARG A 99 -5.54 13.89 -8.55
C ARG A 99 -4.36 13.05 -9.06
N ILE A 100 -4.16 11.85 -8.54
CA ILE A 100 -3.12 10.91 -9.00
C ILE A 100 -3.34 10.56 -10.48
N ARG A 101 -4.58 10.26 -10.87
CA ARG A 101 -4.94 9.94 -12.26
C ARG A 101 -4.59 11.10 -13.20
N LEU A 102 -4.97 12.33 -12.85
CA LEU A 102 -4.66 13.53 -13.64
C LEU A 102 -3.15 13.77 -13.74
N MET A 103 -2.40 13.60 -12.64
CA MET A 103 -0.95 13.71 -12.67
C MET A 103 -0.32 12.67 -13.59
N ARG A 104 -0.79 11.41 -13.55
CA ARG A 104 -0.31 10.34 -14.44
C ARG A 104 -0.61 10.67 -15.90
N ILE A 105 -1.82 11.11 -16.22
CA ILE A 105 -2.21 11.51 -17.58
C ILE A 105 -1.33 12.65 -18.10
N ARG A 106 -1.10 13.68 -17.27
CA ARG A 106 -0.22 14.80 -17.63
C ARG A 106 1.22 14.32 -17.85
N TYR A 107 1.74 13.49 -16.94
CA TYR A 107 3.09 12.94 -17.06
C TYR A 107 3.26 12.14 -18.36
N THR A 108 2.31 11.24 -18.67
CA THR A 108 2.37 10.44 -19.90
C THR A 108 2.27 11.32 -21.15
N GLY A 109 1.41 12.34 -21.13
CA GLY A 109 1.28 13.30 -22.24
C GLY A 109 2.55 14.12 -22.45
N ASN A 110 3.11 14.69 -21.38
CA ASN A 110 4.34 15.47 -21.43
C ASN A 110 5.52 14.61 -21.90
N LYS A 111 5.67 13.40 -21.35
CA LYS A 111 6.73 12.47 -21.76
C LYS A 111 6.66 12.14 -23.25
N ALA A 112 5.46 11.89 -23.78
CA ALA A 112 5.29 11.64 -25.21
C ALA A 112 5.65 12.87 -26.05
N SER A 113 5.22 14.06 -25.64
CA SER A 113 5.54 15.33 -26.31
C SER A 113 7.04 15.63 -26.31
N GLU A 114 7.72 15.47 -25.17
CA GLU A 114 9.16 15.68 -25.03
C GLU A 114 9.96 14.72 -25.92
N MET A 115 9.56 13.45 -25.96
CA MET A 115 10.20 12.44 -26.79
C MET A 115 10.03 12.75 -28.29
N ASN A 116 8.83 13.16 -28.71
CA ASN A 116 8.58 13.60 -30.08
C ASN A 116 9.43 14.82 -30.44
N ASN A 117 9.57 15.78 -29.51
CA ASN A 117 10.42 16.95 -29.71
C ASN A 117 11.91 16.55 -29.84
N LEU A 118 12.40 15.64 -28.99
CA LEU A 118 13.76 15.11 -29.09
C LEU A 118 14.03 14.43 -30.43
N ILE A 119 13.07 13.68 -30.97
CA ILE A 119 13.15 13.06 -32.29
C ILE A 119 13.17 14.12 -33.39
N ALA A 120 12.30 15.13 -33.29
CA ALA A 120 12.20 16.21 -34.28
C ALA A 120 13.46 17.10 -34.33
N CYS A 121 14.12 17.32 -33.19
CA CYS A 121 15.34 18.12 -33.10
C CYS A 121 16.62 17.36 -33.51
N GLN A 122 16.52 16.11 -33.98
CA GLN A 122 17.72 15.40 -34.44
C GLN A 122 18.31 16.06 -35.71
N PRO A 123 19.64 16.14 -35.83
CA PRO A 123 20.27 16.88 -36.92
C PRO A 123 20.14 16.21 -38.29
N THR A 124 19.79 14.92 -38.34
CA THR A 124 19.53 14.19 -39.60
C THR A 124 18.33 13.27 -39.46
N ALA A 125 17.61 13.06 -40.56
CA ALA A 125 16.45 12.18 -40.61
C ALA A 125 16.79 10.73 -40.18
N ILE A 126 17.96 10.22 -40.57
CA ILE A 126 18.41 8.87 -40.17
C ILE A 126 18.56 8.77 -38.65
N LYS A 127 19.07 9.81 -37.97
CA LYS A 127 19.18 9.83 -36.51
C LYS A 127 17.81 9.92 -35.84
N ALA A 128 16.89 10.72 -36.39
CA ALA A 128 15.51 10.78 -35.93
C ALA A 128 14.82 9.41 -35.98
N VAL A 129 14.91 8.72 -37.12
CA VAL A 129 14.33 7.38 -37.31
C VAL A 129 14.97 6.37 -36.38
N ARG A 130 16.30 6.35 -36.24
CA ARG A 130 16.99 5.46 -35.30
C ARG A 130 16.53 5.68 -33.86
N LEU A 131 16.42 6.94 -33.43
CA LEU A 131 15.94 7.27 -32.09
C LEU A 131 14.49 6.81 -31.91
N GLN A 132 13.62 7.03 -32.90
CA GLN A 132 12.24 6.57 -32.89
C GLN A 132 12.13 5.03 -32.78
N CYS A 133 13.00 4.28 -33.44
CA CYS A 133 13.01 2.81 -33.33
C CYS A 133 13.41 2.29 -31.95
N LEU A 134 14.13 3.08 -31.15
CA LEU A 134 14.50 2.72 -29.77
C LEU A 134 13.39 3.06 -28.76
N VAL A 135 12.43 3.87 -29.17
CA VAL A 135 11.30 4.27 -28.34
C VAL A 135 10.25 3.15 -28.34
N PRO A 136 9.73 2.73 -27.17
CA PRO A 136 8.61 1.79 -27.13
C PRO A 136 7.42 2.34 -27.92
N PRO A 137 6.80 1.54 -28.81
CA PRO A 137 5.61 1.98 -29.54
C PRO A 137 4.51 2.31 -28.54
N HIS A 138 4.04 3.55 -28.54
CA HIS A 138 2.87 3.93 -27.78
C HIS A 138 1.65 3.75 -28.69
N PRO A 139 0.80 2.73 -28.47
CA PRO A 139 -0.39 2.59 -29.29
C PRO A 139 -1.24 3.83 -29.05
N GLU A 140 -1.48 4.60 -30.10
CA GLU A 140 -2.52 5.61 -30.04
C GLU A 140 -3.82 4.91 -29.65
N LYS A 141 -4.57 5.50 -28.72
CA LYS A 141 -5.90 5.00 -28.41
C LYS A 141 -6.73 5.12 -29.68
N ILE A 142 -6.90 4.01 -30.38
CA ILE A 142 -7.89 3.90 -31.45
C ILE A 142 -9.24 3.99 -30.75
N VAL A 143 -9.80 5.20 -30.73
CA VAL A 143 -11.17 5.40 -30.29
C VAL A 143 -12.04 5.01 -31.46
N ILE A 144 -12.41 3.73 -31.52
CA ILE A 144 -13.46 3.27 -32.42
C ILE A 144 -14.74 3.92 -31.90
N ARG A 145 -15.18 4.98 -32.59
CA ARG A 145 -16.45 5.62 -32.28
C ARG A 145 -17.55 4.59 -32.54
N ASP A 146 -18.39 4.40 -31.55
CA ASP A 146 -19.63 3.65 -31.74
C ASP A 146 -20.52 4.41 -32.72
N LEU A 147 -20.75 3.80 -33.88
CA LEU A 147 -21.56 4.38 -34.94
C LEU A 147 -23.04 4.03 -34.79
N LEU A 148 -23.38 3.06 -33.93
CA LEU A 148 -24.76 2.62 -33.74
C LEU A 148 -25.52 3.62 -32.87
N GLY A 149 -26.59 4.18 -33.43
CA GLY A 149 -27.61 4.89 -32.66
C GLY A 149 -28.34 3.95 -31.70
N LYS A 150 -29.10 4.52 -30.76
CA LYS A 150 -29.85 3.74 -29.76
C LYS A 150 -30.83 2.75 -30.39
N ASP A 151 -31.52 3.17 -31.44
CA ASP A 151 -32.52 2.35 -32.14
C ASP A 151 -31.86 1.27 -33.00
N GLU A 152 -30.73 1.59 -33.65
CA GLU A 152 -29.96 0.62 -34.43
C GLU A 152 -29.32 -0.44 -33.52
N ARG A 153 -28.87 -0.03 -32.33
CA ARG A 153 -28.35 -0.93 -31.30
C ARG A 153 -29.43 -1.89 -30.80
N SER A 154 -30.62 -1.38 -30.52
CA SER A 154 -31.78 -2.23 -30.17
C SER A 154 -32.14 -3.19 -31.30
N ARG A 155 -32.09 -2.75 -32.56
CA ARG A 155 -32.31 -3.61 -33.74
C ARG A 155 -31.25 -4.70 -33.82
N VAL A 156 -29.98 -4.37 -33.61
CA VAL A 156 -28.86 -5.33 -33.62
C VAL A 156 -29.00 -6.34 -32.48
N ASP A 157 -29.37 -5.91 -31.28
CA ASP A 157 -29.59 -6.81 -30.14
C ASP A 157 -30.71 -7.81 -30.46
N VAL A 158 -31.83 -7.35 -31.02
CA VAL A 158 -32.92 -8.23 -31.48
C VAL A 158 -32.46 -9.21 -32.56
N LEU A 159 -31.59 -8.79 -33.48
CA LEU A 159 -31.04 -9.67 -34.51
C LEU A 159 -30.04 -10.69 -33.95
N LEU A 160 -29.28 -10.33 -32.90
CA LEU A 160 -28.36 -11.25 -32.23
C LEU A 160 -29.10 -12.29 -31.37
N GLU A 161 -30.24 -11.92 -30.80
CA GLU A 161 -31.11 -12.80 -30.01
C GLU A 161 -31.99 -13.72 -30.89
N ASP A 162 -32.09 -13.46 -32.20
CA ASP A 162 -32.87 -14.26 -33.14
C ASP A 162 -32.10 -15.52 -33.58
N GLU A 163 -32.05 -16.52 -32.70
CA GLU A 163 -31.39 -17.82 -32.96
C GLU A 163 -31.99 -18.58 -34.17
N LEU A 164 -33.26 -18.34 -34.47
CA LEU A 164 -34.00 -19.04 -35.53
C LEU A 164 -34.00 -18.28 -36.86
N ASN A 165 -33.34 -17.12 -36.94
CA ASN A 165 -33.28 -16.26 -38.11
C ASN A 165 -34.66 -15.91 -38.70
N LEU A 166 -35.69 -15.83 -37.84
CA LEU A 166 -37.07 -15.57 -38.24
C LEU A 166 -37.25 -14.16 -38.80
N THR A 167 -36.44 -13.21 -38.33
CA THR A 167 -36.50 -11.80 -38.73
C THR A 167 -35.63 -11.47 -39.94
N THR A 168 -34.71 -12.37 -40.33
CA THR A 168 -33.75 -12.18 -41.43
C THR A 168 -34.05 -13.01 -42.66
N ASN A 169 -34.66 -14.18 -42.51
CA ASN A 169 -35.03 -15.03 -43.64
C ASN A 169 -36.20 -14.43 -44.43
N ARG A 170 -35.92 -13.92 -45.63
CA ARG A 170 -36.97 -13.60 -46.61
C ARG A 170 -37.37 -14.89 -47.32
N LEU A 171 -38.58 -15.35 -47.06
CA LEU A 171 -39.23 -16.34 -47.94
C LEU A 171 -39.49 -15.66 -49.28
N LEU A 172 -38.62 -15.94 -50.25
CA LEU A 172 -38.89 -15.63 -51.65
C LEU A 172 -39.90 -16.67 -52.14
N SER A 173 -41.17 -16.29 -52.22
CA SER A 173 -42.19 -17.07 -52.92
C SER A 173 -42.10 -16.85 -54.42
#